data_AF-A0A971LTN0-F1
#
_entry.id   AF-A0A971LTN0-F1
#
_cell.length_a   1.000
_cell.length_b   1.000
_cell.length_c   1.000
_cell.angle_alpha   90.00
_cell.angle_beta   90.00
_cell.angle_gamma   90.00
#
_symmetry.space_group_name_H-M   'P 1'
#
loop_
_entity.id
_entity.type
_entity.pdbx_description
1 polymer ?
#
loop_
_entity_poly.entity_id
_entity_poly.type
_entity_poly.pdbx_seq_one_letter_code
_entity_poly.pdbx_strand_id
1 'polypeptide(L)'
;MNQYHEPVEYLDEKAKDIVRALNSLKEEIEAVDWYNQRVVATKDEELKAILAHNRDEEIEHACMTLEWLRRNMPVWDRELRTYLFTEGPIVGLEEEAMGKDGDERPEGRSGLNVGDLK
;
A
#
# COMPACT_ATOMS: atom_id res chain seq x y z
N MET A 1 -13.56 1.49 15.56
CA MET A 1 -13.55 1.16 14.12
C MET A 1 -14.43 -0.05 13.90
N ASN A 2 -15.26 -0.08 12.85
CA ASN A 2 -16.01 -1.28 12.50
C ASN A 2 -15.08 -2.22 11.71
N GLN A 3 -15.02 -3.50 12.08
CA GLN A 3 -14.05 -4.43 11.49
C GLN A 3 -14.38 -4.79 10.03
N TYR A 4 -15.66 -4.77 9.68
CA TYR A 4 -16.16 -5.05 8.34
C TYR A 4 -17.17 -3.98 7.93
N HIS A 5 -17.18 -3.63 6.64
CA HIS A 5 -18.18 -2.72 6.06
C HIS A 5 -19.38 -3.44 5.44
N GLU A 6 -19.24 -4.74 5.18
CA GLU A 6 -20.28 -5.62 4.63
C GLU A 6 -20.57 -6.75 5.63
N PRO A 7 -21.75 -7.40 5.56
CA PRO A 7 -22.04 -8.60 6.32
C PRO A 7 -20.99 -9.70 6.11
N VAL A 8 -20.49 -10.29 7.20
CA VAL A 8 -19.35 -11.22 7.18
C VAL A 8 -19.66 -12.51 6.42
N GLU A 9 -20.94 -12.88 6.33
CA GLU A 9 -21.46 -14.01 5.56
C GLU A 9 -21.27 -13.85 4.05
N TYR A 10 -21.07 -12.63 3.55
CA TYR A 10 -20.76 -12.36 2.14
C TYR A 10 -19.26 -12.37 1.84
N LEU A 11 -18.42 -12.51 2.86
CA LEU A 11 -16.97 -12.57 2.70
C LEU A 11 -16.51 -14.02 2.65
N ASP A 12 -15.68 -14.36 1.66
CA ASP A 12 -14.94 -15.62 1.68
C ASP A 12 -13.79 -15.56 2.71
N GLU A 13 -13.17 -16.70 3.00
CA GLU A 13 -12.10 -16.76 4.00
C GLU A 13 -10.87 -15.92 3.60
N LYS A 14 -10.58 -15.85 2.28
CA LYS A 14 -9.46 -15.05 1.79
C LYS A 14 -9.69 -13.55 2.02
N ALA A 15 -10.91 -13.07 1.77
CA ALA A 15 -11.30 -11.69 2.02
C ALA A 15 -11.22 -11.37 3.51
N LYS A 16 -11.65 -12.28 4.39
CA LYS A 16 -11.50 -12.11 5.84
C LYS A 16 -10.04 -12.03 6.27
N ASP A 17 -9.16 -12.87 5.72
CA ASP A 17 -7.72 -12.81 5.99
C ASP A 17 -7.09 -11.51 5.49
N ILE A 18 -7.49 -11.03 4.32
CA ILE A 18 -7.06 -9.72 3.80
C ILE A 18 -7.53 -8.59 4.73
N VAL A 19 -8.78 -8.63 5.23
CA VAL A 19 -9.27 -7.63 6.20
C VAL A 19 -8.46 -7.67 7.49
N ARG A 20 -8.09 -8.86 8.00
CA ARG A 20 -7.21 -9.00 9.16
C ARG A 20 -5.87 -8.32 8.89
N ALA A 21 -5.19 -8.67 7.80
CA ALA A 21 -3.88 -8.11 7.45
C ALA A 21 -3.93 -6.58 7.21
N LEU A 22 -4.95 -6.07 6.51
CA LEU A 22 -5.10 -4.63 6.27
C LEU A 22 -5.35 -3.84 7.56
N ASN A 23 -6.16 -4.36 8.47
CA ASN A 23 -6.39 -3.69 9.74
C ASN A 23 -5.15 -3.74 10.65
N SER A 24 -4.44 -4.87 10.71
CA SER A 24 -3.16 -4.95 11.43
C SER A 24 -2.16 -3.95 10.86
N LEU A 25 -1.98 -3.89 9.54
CA LEU A 25 -1.10 -2.91 8.91
C LEU A 25 -1.49 -1.46 9.27
N LYS A 26 -2.79 -1.13 9.27
CA LYS A 26 -3.26 0.20 9.67
C LYS A 26 -2.91 0.53 11.13
N GLU A 27 -3.14 -0.42 12.03
CA GLU A 27 -2.85 -0.27 13.46
C GLU A 27 -1.36 -0.02 13.70
N GLU A 28 -0.47 -0.75 13.02
CA GLU A 28 0.97 -0.51 13.11
C GLU A 28 1.36 0.88 12.61
N ILE A 29 0.79 1.33 11.48
CA ILE A 29 1.06 2.68 10.96
C ILE A 29 0.54 3.77 11.91
N GLU A 30 -0.63 3.58 12.54
CA GLU A 30 -1.14 4.49 13.58
C GLU A 30 -0.22 4.51 14.80
N ALA A 31 0.29 3.36 15.23
CA ALA A 31 1.23 3.26 16.34
C ALA A 31 2.54 3.99 16.04
N VAL A 32 3.11 3.83 14.83
CA VAL A 32 4.29 4.57 14.37
C VAL A 32 4.06 6.07 14.45
N ASP A 33 2.93 6.59 13.93
CA ASP A 33 2.59 8.01 14.00
C ASP A 33 2.52 8.50 15.46
N TRP A 34 1.75 7.80 16.29
CA TRP A 34 1.55 8.21 17.68
C TRP A 34 2.85 8.18 18.48
N TYR A 35 3.67 7.14 18.33
CA TYR A 35 4.96 7.09 18.99
C TYR A 35 5.89 8.19 18.49
N ASN A 36 5.93 8.45 17.18
CA ASN A 36 6.77 9.50 16.63
C ASN A 36 6.41 10.89 17.21
N GLN A 37 5.12 11.21 17.31
CA GLN A 37 4.66 12.45 17.97
C GLN A 37 5.10 12.51 19.44
N ARG A 38 4.94 11.42 20.19
CA ARG A 38 5.30 11.35 21.61
C ARG A 38 6.81 11.45 21.84
N VAL A 39 7.63 10.83 20.99
CA VAL A 39 9.10 10.92 21.01
C VAL A 39 9.56 12.36 20.86
N VAL A 40 8.91 13.14 19.98
CA VAL A 40 9.23 14.56 19.78
C VAL A 40 8.75 15.42 20.95
N ALA A 41 7.59 15.10 21.54
CA ALA A 41 6.95 15.91 22.58
C ALA A 41 7.47 15.66 24.00
N THR A 42 7.95 14.45 24.31
CA THR A 42 8.39 14.10 25.67
C THR A 42 9.69 14.80 26.06
N LYS A 43 9.82 15.10 27.35
CA LYS A 43 11.05 15.67 27.97
C LYS A 43 11.80 14.67 28.85
N ASP A 44 11.24 13.48 29.02
CA ASP A 44 11.84 12.39 29.78
C ASP A 44 12.63 11.50 28.82
N GLU A 45 13.95 11.43 29.02
CA GLU A 45 14.86 10.74 28.11
C GLU A 45 14.74 9.21 28.18
N GLU A 46 14.39 8.65 29.34
CA GLU A 46 14.18 7.20 29.48
C GLU A 46 12.90 6.78 28.74
N LEU A 47 11.81 7.53 28.95
CA LEU A 47 10.58 7.31 28.20
C LEU A 47 10.79 7.52 26.70
N LYS A 48 11.56 8.54 26.29
CA LYS A 48 11.86 8.80 24.88
C LYS A 48 12.54 7.61 24.21
N ALA A 49 13.49 6.97 24.88
CA ALA A 49 14.18 5.80 24.38
C ALA A 49 13.22 4.61 24.19
N ILE A 50 12.34 4.36 25.16
CA ILE A 50 11.33 3.29 25.07
C ILE A 50 10.37 3.54 23.89
N LEU A 51 9.85 4.76 23.76
CA LEU A 51 8.90 5.09 22.69
C LEU A 51 9.54 5.03 21.31
N ALA A 52 10.82 5.42 21.18
CA ALA A 52 11.55 5.32 19.92
C ALA A 52 11.84 3.87 19.53
N HIS A 53 12.22 3.03 20.51
CA HIS A 53 12.38 1.59 20.30
C HIS A 53 11.09 0.95 19.81
N ASN A 54 9.97 1.16 20.52
CA ASN A 54 8.68 0.60 20.13
C ASN A 54 8.27 1.08 18.74
N ARG A 55 8.40 2.38 18.43
CA ARG A 55 8.10 2.93 17.10
C ARG A 55 8.83 2.18 15.99
N ASP A 56 10.12 1.90 16.19
CA ASP A 56 10.95 1.29 15.16
C ASP A 56 10.62 -0.22 15.01
N GLU A 57 10.20 -0.91 16.08
CA GLU A 57 9.66 -2.27 16.00
C GLU A 57 8.32 -2.32 15.25
N GLU A 58 7.41 -1.36 15.44
CA GLU A 58 6.14 -1.37 14.69
C GLU A 58 6.34 -1.20 13.18
N ILE A 59 7.43 -0.56 12.75
CA ILE A 59 7.81 -0.49 11.32
C ILE A 59 8.16 -1.90 10.79
N GLU A 60 8.85 -2.73 11.59
CA GLU A 60 9.10 -4.14 11.24
C GLU A 60 7.78 -4.89 11.09
N HIS A 61 6.86 -4.77 12.07
CA HIS A 61 5.54 -5.41 12.03
C HIS A 61 4.72 -4.99 10.79
N ALA A 62 4.75 -3.69 10.46
CA ALA A 62 4.13 -3.17 9.26
C ALA A 62 4.73 -3.78 7.99
N CYS A 63 6.07 -3.83 7.87
CA CYS A 63 6.75 -4.43 6.73
C CYS A 63 6.46 -5.93 6.57
N MET A 64 6.43 -6.70 7.66
CA MET A 64 6.09 -8.12 7.65
C MET A 64 4.66 -8.36 7.14
N THR A 65 3.72 -7.54 7.60
CA THR A 65 2.30 -7.62 7.20
C THR A 65 2.11 -7.19 5.74
N LEU A 66 2.80 -6.12 5.32
CA LEU A 66 2.81 -5.64 3.94
C LEU A 66 3.34 -6.71 2.96
N GLU A 67 4.39 -7.45 3.35
CA GLU A 67 4.92 -8.54 2.55
C GLU A 67 3.91 -9.68 2.40
N TRP A 68 3.13 -10.01 3.43
CA TRP A 68 2.05 -10.97 3.29
C TRP A 68 0.98 -10.48 2.31
N LEU A 69 0.60 -9.20 2.37
CA LEU A 69 -0.34 -8.60 1.41
C LEU A 69 0.20 -8.66 -0.03
N ARG A 70 1.48 -8.32 -0.24
CA ARG A 70 2.16 -8.44 -1.53
C ARG A 70 2.03 -9.85 -2.12
N ARG A 71 2.24 -10.88 -1.31
CA ARG A 71 2.15 -12.29 -1.74
C ARG A 71 0.72 -12.76 -2.05
N ASN A 72 -0.30 -12.10 -1.48
CA ASN A 72 -1.68 -12.58 -1.53
C ASN A 72 -2.62 -11.73 -2.42
N MET A 73 -2.17 -10.54 -2.84
CA MET A 73 -2.92 -9.60 -3.67
C MET A 73 -2.07 -9.13 -4.87
N PRO A 74 -2.34 -9.59 -6.10
CA PRO A 74 -1.48 -9.31 -7.27
C PRO A 74 -1.24 -7.83 -7.57
N VAL A 75 -2.24 -6.98 -7.30
CA VAL A 75 -2.09 -5.53 -7.49
C VAL A 75 -1.08 -4.95 -6.50
N TRP A 76 -1.08 -5.38 -5.24
CA TRP A 76 -0.03 -4.97 -4.29
C TRP A 76 1.36 -5.36 -4.78
N ASP A 77 1.54 -6.57 -5.35
CA ASP A 77 2.84 -6.98 -5.91
C ASP A 77 3.29 -6.07 -7.05
N ARG A 78 2.40 -5.78 -8.00
CA ARG A 78 2.71 -4.91 -9.12
C ARG A 78 3.10 -3.51 -8.65
N GLU A 79 2.24 -2.87 -7.86
CA GLU A 79 2.49 -1.48 -7.44
C GLU A 79 3.75 -1.38 -6.55
N LEU A 80 3.94 -2.29 -5.60
CA LEU A 80 5.11 -2.26 -4.73
C LEU A 80 6.43 -2.41 -5.52
N ARG A 81 6.45 -3.22 -6.59
CA ARG A 81 7.62 -3.37 -7.47
C ARG A 81 7.87 -2.15 -8.35
N THR A 82 6.82 -1.42 -8.73
CA THR A 82 6.95 -0.18 -9.49
C THR A 82 7.62 0.91 -8.66
N TYR A 83 7.22 1.05 -7.39
CA TYR A 83 7.61 2.23 -6.60
C TYR A 83 8.75 1.98 -5.61
N LEU A 84 8.81 0.81 -4.97
CA LEU A 84 9.80 0.60 -3.90
C LEU A 84 11.21 0.41 -4.45
N PHE A 85 12.18 0.92 -3.68
CA PHE A 85 13.62 0.82 -3.97
C PHE A 85 14.03 1.48 -5.31
N THR A 86 13.29 2.50 -5.72
CA THR A 86 13.59 3.34 -6.89
C THR A 86 14.20 4.68 -6.45
N GLU A 87 14.82 5.38 -7.39
CA GLU A 87 15.31 6.74 -7.22
C GLU A 87 14.57 7.69 -8.19
N GLY A 88 14.54 8.98 -7.88
CA GLY A 88 13.88 10.00 -8.71
C GLY A 88 12.45 10.34 -8.26
N PRO A 89 11.72 11.16 -9.04
CA PRO A 89 10.37 11.59 -8.69
C PRO A 89 9.36 10.43 -8.69
N ILE A 90 8.77 10.11 -7.54
CA ILE A 90 7.83 8.98 -7.38
C ILE A 90 6.65 9.07 -8.36
N VAL A 91 6.04 10.25 -8.50
CA VAL A 91 4.91 10.47 -9.43
C VAL A 91 5.32 10.26 -10.90
N GLY A 92 6.58 10.53 -11.25
CA GLY A 92 7.09 10.31 -12.60
C GLY A 92 7.23 8.84 -12.99
N LEU A 93 7.32 7.94 -12.00
CA LEU A 93 7.45 6.49 -12.25
C LEU A 93 6.17 5.88 -12.84
N GLU A 94 5.01 6.50 -12.58
CA GLU A 94 3.73 6.04 -13.15
C GLU A 94 3.74 6.16 -14.69
N GLU A 95 4.30 7.24 -15.23
CA GLU A 95 4.39 7.47 -16.69
C GLU A 95 5.30 6.43 -17.36
N GLU A 96 6.41 6.06 -16.72
CA GLU A 96 7.35 5.05 -17.22
C GLU A 96 6.77 3.62 -17.14
N ALA A 97 5.99 3.32 -16.09
CA ALA A 97 5.35 2.03 -15.92
C ALA A 97 4.19 1.84 -16.91
N MET A 98 3.32 2.85 -17.04
CA MET A 98 2.16 2.84 -17.95
C MET A 98 2.58 2.91 -19.43
N GLY A 99 3.75 3.47 -19.74
CA GLY A 99 4.29 3.52 -21.11
C GLY A 99 4.76 2.18 -21.66
N LYS A 100 4.96 1.16 -20.82
CA LYS A 100 5.48 -0.17 -21.23
C LYS A 100 4.39 -1.19 -21.56
N ASP A 101 3.15 -1.00 -21.11
CA ASP A 101 2.02 -1.91 -21.38
C ASP A 101 1.25 -1.56 -22.68
N GLY A 102 1.72 -0.57 -23.45
CA GLY A 102 1.04 -0.06 -24.65
C GLY A 102 1.41 -0.72 -25.99
N ASP A 103 2.31 -1.72 -26.01
CA ASP A 103 2.86 -2.31 -27.25
C ASP A 103 2.47 -3.78 -27.50
N GLU A 104 1.31 -4.21 -27.00
CA GLU A 104 0.61 -5.38 -27.55
C GLU A 104 -0.67 -4.91 -28.27
N ARG A 105 -0.51 -4.28 -29.44
CA ARG A 105 -1.62 -4.13 -30.39
C ARG A 105 -1.65 -5.37 -31.28
N PRO A 106 -2.76 -6.12 -31.36
CA PRO A 106 -2.91 -7.08 -32.43
C PRO A 106 -3.00 -6.30 -33.74
N GLU A 107 -2.13 -6.65 -34.70
CA GLU A 107 -2.21 -6.15 -36.06
C GLU A 107 -3.60 -6.44 -36.65
N GLY A 108 -4.33 -5.36 -36.99
CA GLY A 108 -5.42 -5.41 -37.96
C GLY A 108 -6.81 -5.01 -37.45
N ARG A 109 -7.15 -3.72 -37.54
CA ARG A 109 -8.18 -3.23 -38.48
C ARG A 109 -8.28 -1.71 -38.47
N SER A 110 -8.56 -1.17 -39.65
CA SER A 110 -8.53 0.23 -40.04
C SER A 110 -9.47 1.15 -39.24
N GLY A 111 -8.89 2.27 -38.78
CA GLY A 111 -9.42 3.64 -38.80
C GLY A 111 -10.92 3.89 -38.63
N LEU A 112 -11.28 4.53 -37.52
CA LEU A 112 -12.44 5.42 -37.42
C LEU A 112 -11.98 6.73 -36.77
N ASN A 113 -12.00 7.81 -37.56
CA ASN A 113 -11.70 9.16 -37.10
C ASN A 113 -12.94 9.73 -36.38
N VAL A 114 -12.74 10.26 -35.18
CA VAL A 114 -13.73 11.03 -34.42
C VAL A 114 -13.87 12.41 -35.07
N GLY A 115 -14.63 12.47 -36.17
CA GLY A 115 -14.88 13.71 -36.92
C GLY A 115 -16.30 13.82 -37.50
N ASP A 116 -17.10 12.75 -37.50
CA ASP A 116 -18.40 12.70 -38.19
C ASP A 116 -19.60 12.65 -37.24
N LEU A 117 -19.60 13.49 -36.20
CA LEU A 117 -20.81 13.77 -35.43
C LEU A 117 -20.99 15.29 -35.32
N LYS A 118 -21.69 15.84 -36.30
CA LYS A 118 -22.45 17.09 -36.17
C LYS A 118 -23.85 16.78 -35.66
#